data_AF-A0AAU5HHT0-F1
#
_entry.id   AF-A0AAU5HHT0-F1
#
_cell.length_a   1.000
_cell.length_b   1.000
_cell.length_c   1.000
_cell.angle_alpha   90.00
_cell.angle_beta   90.00
_cell.angle_gamma   90.00
#
_symmetry.space_group_name_H-M   'P 1'
#
loop_
_entity.id
_entity.type
_entity.pdbx_description
1 polymer ?
#
loop_
_entity_poly.entity_id
_entity_poly.type
_entity_poly.pdbx_seq_one_letter_code
_entity_poly.pdbx_strand_id
1 'polypeptide(L)'
;MEPRIDLVVDQALLPPMRWPADFAGDPAWRRTPRQQGAYEALLDSADALYGIPDVDPTALARTVRANPRLRWVHTMAAGGGSQVKAAGLGAAELDRVAFTTSAGVHGQPLAEFALFGVLAGAKDLPAWAVSSALASGAAAGR
;
A
#
# COMPACT_ATOMS: atom_id res chain seq x y z
N MET A 1 8.34 22.62 -7.31
CA MET A 1 8.66 21.85 -6.09
C MET A 1 8.65 22.79 -4.91
N GLU A 2 8.24 22.32 -3.75
CA GLU A 2 8.32 23.08 -2.49
C GLU A 2 9.79 23.09 -2.02
N PRO A 3 10.49 24.25 -2.00
CA PRO A 3 11.93 24.32 -1.77
C PRO A 3 12.38 23.89 -0.36
N ARG A 4 11.46 23.76 0.59
CA ARG A 4 11.75 23.24 1.94
C ARG A 4 11.79 21.71 2.02
N ILE A 5 11.39 21.02 0.97
CA ILE A 5 11.33 19.56 0.92
C ILE A 5 12.46 19.06 0.03
N ASP A 6 13.35 18.27 0.61
CA ASP A 6 14.28 17.42 -0.14
C ASP A 6 13.61 16.08 -0.41
N LEU A 7 13.31 15.79 -1.69
CA LEU A 7 12.68 14.55 -2.10
C LEU A 7 13.76 13.52 -2.46
N VAL A 8 14.11 12.68 -1.49
CA VAL A 8 15.05 11.57 -1.69
C VAL A 8 14.33 10.35 -2.26
N VAL A 9 14.46 10.11 -3.55
CA VAL A 9 13.81 8.98 -4.25
C VAL A 9 14.65 8.45 -5.40
N ASP A 10 14.74 7.14 -5.52
CA ASP A 10 15.29 6.46 -6.69
C ASP A 10 14.32 5.35 -7.14
N GLN A 11 13.68 5.58 -8.29
CA GLN A 11 12.68 4.66 -8.85
C GLN A 11 13.31 3.34 -9.32
N ALA A 12 14.61 3.31 -9.63
CA ALA A 12 15.30 2.08 -10.01
C ALA A 12 15.52 1.14 -8.81
N LEU A 13 15.27 1.62 -7.58
CA LEU A 13 15.31 0.86 -6.34
C LEU A 13 13.92 0.41 -5.87
N LEU A 14 12.86 0.64 -6.64
CA LEU A 14 11.51 0.19 -6.29
C LEU A 14 11.02 -0.88 -7.27
N PRO A 15 10.19 -1.83 -6.81
CA PRO A 15 9.56 -2.78 -7.71
C PRO A 15 8.66 -2.04 -8.71
N PRO A 16 8.72 -2.38 -10.01
CA PRO A 16 7.85 -1.77 -11.02
C PRO A 16 6.36 -1.98 -10.68
N MET A 17 5.56 -0.94 -10.87
CA MET A 17 4.11 -1.02 -10.67
C MET A 17 3.46 -1.88 -11.77
N ARG A 18 2.58 -2.81 -11.40
CA ARG A 18 1.79 -3.61 -12.37
C ARG A 18 0.51 -2.89 -12.82
N TRP A 19 0.00 -1.98 -12.01
CA TRP A 19 -1.16 -1.13 -12.26
C TRP A 19 -1.08 0.16 -11.44
N PRO A 20 -1.90 1.19 -11.75
CA PRO A 20 -1.93 2.43 -10.98
C PRO A 20 -2.16 2.16 -9.48
N ALA A 21 -1.40 2.85 -8.63
CA ALA A 21 -1.37 2.69 -7.17
C ALA A 21 -0.89 1.32 -6.64
N ASP A 22 -0.24 0.46 -7.45
CA ASP A 22 0.43 -0.76 -6.99
C ASP A 22 1.72 -0.46 -6.20
N PHE A 23 1.56 -0.08 -4.93
CA PHE A 23 2.70 0.27 -4.08
C PHE A 23 3.55 -0.93 -3.61
N ALA A 24 3.06 -2.16 -3.80
CA ALA A 24 3.84 -3.38 -3.57
C ALA A 24 4.70 -3.73 -4.80
N GLY A 25 4.22 -3.38 -6.00
CA GLY A 25 4.88 -3.62 -7.27
C GLY A 25 4.96 -5.10 -7.66
N ASP A 26 5.78 -5.39 -8.67
CA ASP A 26 6.00 -6.74 -9.20
C ASP A 26 6.64 -7.67 -8.14
N PRO A 27 5.95 -8.75 -7.71
CA PRO A 27 6.45 -9.69 -6.72
C PRO A 27 7.61 -10.56 -7.22
N ALA A 28 7.95 -10.56 -8.52
CA ALA A 28 9.12 -11.24 -9.06
C ALA A 28 10.38 -10.36 -9.02
N TRP A 29 10.22 -9.05 -8.89
CA TRP A 29 11.34 -8.11 -8.90
C TRP A 29 12.16 -8.20 -7.61
N ARG A 30 13.49 -8.16 -7.70
CA ARG A 30 14.40 -8.19 -6.55
C ARG A 30 15.51 -7.16 -6.73
N ARG A 31 15.81 -6.41 -5.68
CA ARG A 31 17.07 -5.64 -5.61
C ARG A 31 18.25 -6.59 -5.58
N THR A 32 19.32 -6.22 -6.30
CA THR A 32 20.66 -6.75 -6.03
C THR A 32 21.15 -6.30 -4.64
N PRO A 33 22.15 -6.95 -4.04
CA PRO A 33 22.70 -6.53 -2.74
C PRO A 33 23.17 -5.06 -2.72
N ARG A 34 23.76 -4.59 -3.83
CA ARG A 34 24.18 -3.19 -3.98
C ARG A 34 22.98 -2.24 -3.99
N GLN A 35 21.93 -2.57 -4.75
CA GLN A 35 20.70 -1.78 -4.78
C GLN A 35 19.99 -1.77 -3.43
N GLN A 36 20.00 -2.90 -2.72
CA GLN A 36 19.46 -2.96 -1.37
C GLN A 36 20.20 -1.94 -0.49
N GLY A 37 21.53 -2.00 -0.39
CA GLY A 37 22.31 -1.04 0.40
C GLY A 37 22.06 0.43 0.05
N ALA A 38 21.90 0.75 -1.25
CA ALA A 38 21.53 2.09 -1.68
C ALA A 38 20.12 2.50 -1.21
N TYR A 39 19.16 1.58 -1.29
CA TYR A 39 17.80 1.80 -0.80
C TYR A 39 17.78 2.02 0.72
N GLU A 40 18.55 1.22 1.46
CA GLU A 40 18.70 1.35 2.91
C GLU A 40 19.27 2.72 3.28
N ALA A 41 20.29 3.20 2.57
CA ALA A 41 20.88 4.51 2.80
C ALA A 41 19.91 5.68 2.55
N LEU A 42 19.02 5.56 1.55
CA LEU A 42 17.95 6.56 1.34
C LEU A 42 16.98 6.56 2.52
N LEU A 43 16.51 5.39 2.95
CA LEU A 43 15.61 5.27 4.10
C LEU A 43 16.24 5.80 5.40
N ASP A 44 17.53 5.55 5.59
CA ASP A 44 18.25 5.90 6.82
C ASP A 44 18.64 7.39 6.89
N SER A 45 18.55 8.11 5.77
CA SER A 45 18.78 9.56 5.71
C SER A 45 17.52 10.41 5.84
N ALA A 46 16.34 9.83 5.59
CA ALA A 46 15.08 10.56 5.53
C ALA A 46 14.51 10.94 6.92
N ASP A 47 13.94 12.13 7.04
CA ASP A 47 13.19 12.55 8.25
C ASP A 47 11.75 12.00 8.24
N ALA A 48 11.25 11.63 7.07
CA ALA A 48 9.89 11.19 6.79
C ALA A 48 9.84 10.10 5.71
N LEU A 49 8.99 9.09 5.90
CA LEU A 49 8.74 8.06 4.89
C LEU A 49 7.30 8.12 4.38
N TYR A 50 7.15 8.12 3.07
CA TYR A 50 5.87 7.91 2.40
C TYR A 50 5.76 6.44 2.00
N GLY A 51 5.23 5.62 2.91
CA GLY A 51 5.14 4.18 2.78
C GLY A 51 5.89 3.43 3.87
N ILE A 52 5.49 2.17 4.08
CA ILE A 52 6.27 1.21 4.84
C ILE A 52 7.30 0.60 3.88
N PRO A 53 8.61 0.58 4.22
CA PRO A 53 9.62 -0.07 3.39
C PRO A 53 9.21 -1.48 2.99
N ASP A 54 9.15 -1.74 1.69
CA ASP A 54 8.76 -3.03 1.09
C ASP A 54 7.42 -3.61 1.57
N VAL A 55 6.56 -2.82 2.22
CA VAL A 55 5.35 -3.31 2.90
C VAL A 55 5.66 -4.44 3.90
N ASP A 56 6.88 -4.42 4.45
CA ASP A 56 7.42 -5.45 5.35
C ASP A 56 7.63 -4.87 6.76
N PRO A 57 6.98 -5.45 7.79
CA PRO A 57 7.20 -5.06 9.18
C PRO A 57 8.67 -5.14 9.64
N THR A 58 9.44 -6.09 9.10
CA THR A 58 10.85 -6.26 9.50
C THR A 58 11.71 -5.12 8.95
N ALA A 59 11.52 -4.76 7.68
CA ALA A 59 12.16 -3.61 7.06
C ALA A 59 11.81 -2.30 7.80
N LEU A 60 10.54 -2.11 8.21
CA LEU A 60 10.14 -0.97 9.03
C LEU A 60 10.93 -0.91 10.35
N ALA A 61 11.00 -2.04 11.07
CA ALA A 61 11.74 -2.11 12.33
C ALA A 61 13.22 -1.78 12.16
N ARG A 62 13.85 -2.30 11.09
CA ARG A 62 15.25 -2.01 10.76
C ARG A 62 15.44 -0.52 10.54
N THR A 63 14.62 0.09 9.69
CA THR A 63 14.72 1.52 9.36
C THR A 63 14.51 2.40 10.59
N VAL A 64 13.50 2.12 11.43
CA VAL A 64 13.25 2.91 12.66
C VAL A 64 14.46 2.86 13.60
N ARG A 65 15.13 1.72 13.72
CA ARG A 65 16.31 1.52 14.59
C ARG A 65 17.59 2.12 14.01
N ALA A 66 17.78 2.00 12.70
CA ALA A 66 18.95 2.52 12.00
C ALA A 66 18.87 4.06 11.80
N ASN A 67 17.66 4.61 11.76
CA ASN A 67 17.41 6.03 11.53
C ASN A 67 16.88 6.76 12.78
N PRO A 68 17.77 7.36 13.60
CA PRO A 68 17.35 8.14 14.77
C PRO A 68 16.68 9.48 14.41
N ARG A 69 16.84 9.94 13.16
CA ARG A 69 16.23 11.20 12.67
C ARG A 69 14.79 11.01 12.24
N LEU A 70 14.38 9.80 11.85
CA LEU A 70 13.02 9.52 11.40
C LEU A 70 11.98 10.00 12.43
N ARG A 71 11.03 10.83 11.97
CA ARG A 71 9.95 11.41 12.79
C ARG A 71 8.56 11.00 12.33
N TRP A 72 8.40 10.60 11.07
CA TRP A 72 7.09 10.36 10.50
C TRP A 72 7.09 9.25 9.45
N VAL A 73 6.07 8.38 9.52
CA VAL A 73 5.79 7.36 8.50
C VAL A 73 4.33 7.46 8.12
N HIS A 74 4.06 7.64 6.83
CA HIS A 74 2.73 7.57 6.26
C HIS A 74 2.48 6.20 5.64
N THR A 75 1.51 5.44 6.15
CA THR A 75 1.13 4.16 5.55
C THR A 75 0.12 4.41 4.44
N MET A 76 0.48 4.05 3.21
CA MET A 76 -0.40 4.26 2.04
C MET A 76 -1.74 3.54 2.16
N ALA A 77 -1.78 2.38 2.83
CA ALA A 77 -3.01 1.66 3.15
C ALA A 77 -3.65 2.18 4.45
N ALA A 78 -4.99 2.24 4.49
CA ALA A 78 -5.75 2.57 5.70
C ALA A 78 -5.43 1.64 6.88
N GLY A 79 -5.17 0.36 6.60
CA GLY A 79 -4.89 -0.69 7.58
C GLY A 79 -3.41 -0.84 7.97
N GLY A 80 -2.55 0.15 7.70
CA GLY A 80 -1.10 0.03 7.97
C GLY A 80 -0.72 -0.18 9.44
N GLY A 81 -1.63 0.10 10.38
CA GLY A 81 -1.39 -0.12 11.81
C GLY A 81 -1.07 -1.57 12.18
N SER A 82 -1.57 -2.56 11.43
CA SER A 82 -1.21 -3.97 11.66
C SER A 82 0.26 -4.26 11.34
N GLN A 83 0.82 -3.61 10.31
CA GLN A 83 2.24 -3.73 9.96
C GLN A 83 3.11 -3.01 11.00
N VAL A 84 2.69 -1.84 11.48
CA VAL A 84 3.38 -1.13 12.57
C VAL A 84 3.41 -1.99 13.84
N LYS A 85 2.29 -2.64 14.18
CA LYS A 85 2.24 -3.58 15.31
C LYS A 85 3.16 -4.79 15.09
N ALA A 86 3.14 -5.37 13.89
CA ALA A 86 3.98 -6.52 13.53
C ALA A 86 5.48 -6.19 13.52
N ALA A 87 5.87 -4.92 13.36
CA ALA A 87 7.26 -4.49 13.41
C ALA A 87 7.87 -4.58 14.81
N GLY A 88 7.05 -4.76 15.85
CA GLY A 88 7.54 -4.97 17.22
C GLY A 88 8.36 -3.79 17.75
N LEU A 89 7.94 -2.57 17.41
CA LEU A 89 8.58 -1.35 17.90
C LEU A 89 8.33 -1.18 19.40
N GLY A 90 9.36 -0.76 20.13
CA GLY A 90 9.28 -0.44 21.54
C GLY A 90 8.57 0.89 21.80
N ALA A 91 8.19 1.14 23.05
CA ALA A 91 7.47 2.37 23.44
C ALA A 91 8.22 3.64 23.03
N ALA A 92 9.53 3.72 23.31
CA ALA A 92 10.35 4.87 22.94
C ALA A 92 10.45 5.10 21.42
N GLU A 93 10.38 4.03 20.62
CA GLU A 93 10.38 4.12 19.15
C GLU A 93 9.03 4.64 18.65
N LEU A 94 7.92 4.15 19.23
CA LEU A 94 6.55 4.58 18.91
C LEU A 94 6.26 6.03 19.36
N ASP A 95 6.84 6.47 20.48
CA ASP A 95 6.72 7.85 20.95
C ASP A 95 7.48 8.84 20.05
N ARG A 96 8.60 8.39 19.46
CA ARG A 96 9.43 9.22 18.58
C ARG A 96 8.86 9.37 17.16
N VAL A 97 8.28 8.30 16.62
CA VAL A 97 7.85 8.23 15.22
C VAL A 97 6.33 8.33 15.14
N ALA A 98 5.82 9.40 14.53
CA ALA A 98 4.40 9.55 14.24
C ALA A 98 4.00 8.67 13.06
N PHE A 99 2.91 7.91 13.20
CA PHE A 99 2.34 7.10 12.14
C PHE A 99 0.99 7.67 11.70
N THR A 100 0.81 7.80 10.39
CA THR A 100 -0.47 8.22 9.79
C THR A 100 -0.87 7.26 8.69
N THR A 101 -2.15 7.25 8.31
CA THR A 101 -2.66 6.36 7.25
C THR A 101 -3.59 7.12 6.31
N SER A 102 -3.82 6.58 5.12
CA SER A 102 -4.84 7.06 4.19
C SER A 102 -6.27 6.63 4.56
N ALA A 103 -6.58 6.37 5.84
CA ALA A 103 -7.93 5.96 6.23
C ALA A 103 -8.98 7.00 5.84
N GLY A 104 -10.14 6.54 5.37
CA GLY A 104 -11.28 7.39 4.99
C GLY A 104 -11.26 7.92 3.56
N VAL A 105 -10.13 7.94 2.85
CA VAL A 105 -10.06 8.48 1.46
C VAL A 105 -10.94 7.71 0.47
N HIS A 106 -11.24 6.44 0.77
CA HIS A 106 -12.14 5.59 -0.01
C HIS A 106 -13.45 5.26 0.72
N GLY A 107 -13.78 5.96 1.81
CA GLY A 107 -14.92 5.62 2.67
C GLY A 107 -16.26 5.59 1.94
N GLN A 108 -16.58 6.67 1.22
CA GLN A 108 -17.81 6.76 0.42
C GLN A 108 -17.87 5.70 -0.69
N PRO A 109 -16.90 5.58 -1.61
CA PRO A 109 -17.00 4.58 -2.69
C PRO A 109 -17.03 3.14 -2.15
N LEU A 110 -16.37 2.84 -1.02
CA LEU A 110 -16.47 1.52 -0.38
C LEU A 110 -17.87 1.27 0.20
N ALA A 111 -18.51 2.28 0.79
CA ALA A 111 -19.88 2.16 1.29
C ALA A 111 -20.88 1.91 0.16
N GLU A 112 -20.74 2.64 -0.95
CA GLU A 112 -21.56 2.44 -2.16
C GLU A 112 -21.37 1.03 -2.73
N PHE A 113 -20.13 0.57 -2.85
CA PHE A 113 -19.82 -0.78 -3.31
C PHE A 113 -20.38 -1.87 -2.38
N ALA A 114 -20.26 -1.69 -1.07
CA ALA A 114 -20.80 -2.63 -0.08
C ALA A 114 -22.34 -2.72 -0.17
N LEU A 115 -23.02 -1.57 -0.27
CA LEU A 115 -24.47 -1.53 -0.44
C LEU A 115 -24.89 -2.23 -1.75
N PHE A 116 -24.17 -1.96 -2.85
CA PHE A 116 -24.40 -2.66 -4.11
C PHE A 116 -24.25 -4.18 -3.95
N GLY A 117 -23.19 -4.65 -3.28
CA GLY A 117 -22.98 -6.09 -3.02
C GLY A 117 -24.12 -6.73 -2.23
N VAL A 118 -24.63 -6.06 -1.19
CA VAL A 118 -25.79 -6.54 -0.40
C VAL A 118 -27.03 -6.66 -1.29
N LEU A 119 -27.33 -5.64 -2.10
CA LEU A 119 -28.47 -5.67 -3.02
C LEU A 119 -28.31 -6.75 -4.10
N ALA A 120 -27.09 -6.92 -4.63
CA ALA A 120 -26.79 -7.94 -5.63
C ALA A 120 -27.01 -9.36 -5.09
N GLY A 121 -26.55 -9.63 -3.87
CA GLY A 121 -26.81 -10.89 -3.18
C GLY A 121 -28.29 -11.11 -2.90
N ALA A 122 -29.00 -10.09 -2.40
CA ALA A 122 -30.42 -10.18 -2.06
C ALA A 122 -31.36 -10.36 -3.26
N LYS A 123 -30.87 -10.09 -4.48
CA LYS A 123 -31.64 -10.16 -5.72
C LYS A 123 -31.11 -11.20 -6.70
N ASP A 124 -30.24 -12.10 -6.26
CA ASP A 124 -29.62 -13.14 -7.09
C ASP A 124 -29.00 -12.61 -8.40
N LEU A 125 -28.57 -11.34 -8.39
CA LEU A 125 -28.06 -10.63 -9.58
C LEU A 125 -26.95 -11.41 -10.30
N PRO A 126 -26.00 -12.08 -9.63
CA PRO A 126 -25.00 -12.91 -10.32
C PRO A 126 -25.59 -14.06 -11.13
N ALA A 127 -26.60 -14.76 -10.59
CA ALA A 127 -27.24 -15.88 -11.29
C ALA A 127 -28.04 -15.39 -12.51
N TRP A 128 -28.73 -14.26 -12.36
CA TRP A 128 -29.44 -13.61 -13.46
C TRP A 128 -28.49 -13.09 -14.54
N ALA A 129 -27.36 -12.50 -14.18
CA ALA A 129 -26.36 -12.03 -15.12
C ALA A 129 -25.78 -13.19 -15.95
N VAL A 130 -25.46 -14.32 -15.31
CA VAL A 130 -24.99 -15.53 -16.01
C VAL A 130 -26.06 -16.08 -16.94
N SER A 131 -27.31 -16.22 -16.46
CA SER A 131 -28.42 -16.72 -17.28
C SER A 131 -28.73 -15.80 -18.48
N SER A 132 -28.70 -14.49 -18.27
CA SER A 132 -28.94 -13.50 -19.33
C SER A 132 -27.82 -13.50 -20.38
N ALA A 133 -26.55 -13.62 -19.96
CA ALA A 133 -25.42 -13.72 -20.89
C ALA A 133 -25.53 -14.98 -21.78
N LEU A 134 -25.94 -16.12 -21.21
CA LEU A 134 -26.19 -17.35 -21.97
C LEU A 134 -27.37 -17.20 -22.95
N ALA A 135 -28.46 -16.55 -22.52
CA ALA A 135 -29.62 -16.30 -23.37
C ALA A 135 -29.31 -15.33 -24.54
N SER A 136 -28.53 -14.27 -24.28
CA SER A 136 -28.11 -13.30 -25.31
C SER A 136 -27.11 -13.90 -26.31
N GLY A 137 -26.20 -14.79 -25.87
CA GLY A 137 -25.29 -15.51 -26.77
C GLY A 137 -26.01 -16.49 -27.70
N ALA A 138 -27.06 -17.16 -27.22
CA ALA A 138 -27.89 -18.05 -28.03
C ALA A 138 -28.78 -17.33 -29.06
N ALA A 139 -29.02 -16.03 -28.88
CA ALA A 139 -29.78 -15.21 -29.82
C ALA A 139 -28.91 -14.62 -30.95
N ALA A 140 -27.60 -14.42 -30.72
CA ALA A 140 -26.68 -13.85 -31.70
C ALA A 140 -26.10 -14.86 -32.72
N GLY A 141 -26.34 -16.17 -32.52
CA GLY A 141 -25.87 -17.25 -33.39
C GLY A 141 -26.89 -17.79 -34.41
N ARG A 142 -27.96 -17.03 -34.69
CA ARG A 142 -28.98 -17.37 -35.70
C ARG A 142 -29.02 -16.36 -36.83
#